data_AF-D0F179-F1
#
_entry.id   AF-D0F179-F1
#
_cell.length_a   1.000
_cell.length_b   1.000
_cell.length_c   1.000
_cell.angle_alpha   90.00
_cell.angle_beta   90.00
_cell.angle_gamma   90.00
#
_symmetry.space_group_name_H-M   'P 1'
#
loop_
_entity.id
_entity.type
_entity.pdbx_description
1 polymer ?
#
loop_
_entity_poly.entity_id
_entity_poly.type
_entity_poly.pdbx_seq_one_letter_code
_entity_poly.pdbx_strand_id
1 'polypeptide(L)'
;IFEVKATAGDTHLGGEDFDNRLVEFCVQDFKRKNRGMDLTSNARALRRLRTQCERAKRTLSSSTQATIELDSLYEGIDYSVAISRARFEELCADYFRATLAPVEKVLKDAGMDKRSVHDV
;
A
#
# COMPACT_ATOMS: atom_id res chain seq x y z
N ILE A 1 4.32 -11.88 35.16
CA ILE A 1 5.50 -12.21 34.33
C ILE A 1 4.95 -12.63 32.97
N PHE A 2 5.48 -12.09 31.87
CA PHE A 2 5.07 -12.45 30.52
C PHE A 2 6.18 -13.26 29.84
N GLU A 3 5.80 -14.25 29.04
CA GLU A 3 6.72 -15.09 28.27
C GLU A 3 6.34 -15.03 26.79
N VAL A 4 7.32 -14.77 25.95
CA VAL A 4 7.15 -14.77 24.48
C VAL A 4 7.51 -16.15 23.96
N LYS A 5 6.53 -16.87 23.37
CA LYS A 5 6.75 -18.23 22.86
C LYS A 5 7.51 -18.27 21.54
N ALA A 6 7.21 -17.37 20.62
CA ALA A 6 7.88 -17.24 19.33
C ALA A 6 7.62 -15.86 18.72
N THR A 7 8.45 -15.44 17.77
CA THR A 7 8.26 -14.21 16.98
C THR A 7 8.58 -14.47 15.51
N ALA A 8 7.77 -13.90 14.62
CA ALA A 8 8.03 -13.89 13.19
C ALA A 8 7.45 -12.61 12.58
N GLY A 9 8.04 -12.14 11.49
CA GLY A 9 7.62 -10.94 10.78
C GLY A 9 8.36 -10.81 9.45
N ASP A 10 7.90 -9.87 8.63
CA ASP A 10 8.58 -9.45 7.41
C ASP A 10 9.07 -8.01 7.59
N THR A 11 10.38 -7.81 7.59
CA THR A 11 10.99 -6.48 7.79
C THR A 11 10.93 -5.60 6.54
N HIS A 12 10.48 -6.16 5.41
CA HIS A 12 10.39 -5.48 4.11
C HIS A 12 8.94 -5.36 3.63
N LEU A 13 7.96 -5.56 4.52
CA LEU A 13 6.54 -5.39 4.22
C LEU A 13 5.90 -4.46 5.25
N GLY A 14 5.61 -3.23 4.83
CA GLY A 14 5.02 -2.20 5.66
C GLY A 14 4.11 -1.26 4.89
N GLY A 15 3.61 -0.23 5.59
CA GLY A 15 2.66 0.72 5.02
C GLY A 15 3.20 1.48 3.80
N GLU A 16 4.52 1.66 3.71
CA GLU A 16 5.17 2.35 2.59
C GLU A 16 5.13 1.53 1.30
N ASP A 17 5.14 0.20 1.36
CA ASP A 17 5.02 -0.66 0.17
C ASP A 17 3.66 -0.52 -0.50
N PHE A 18 2.60 -0.37 0.31
CA PHE A 18 1.26 -0.05 -0.20
C PHE A 18 1.21 1.37 -0.81
N ASP A 19 1.91 2.34 -0.23
CA ASP A 19 2.02 3.68 -0.80
C ASP A 19 2.76 3.64 -2.15
N ASN A 20 3.85 2.89 -2.23
CA ASN A 20 4.62 2.66 -3.46
C ASN A 20 3.74 2.07 -4.56
N ARG A 21 2.91 1.07 -4.24
CA ARG A 21 2.00 0.45 -5.21
C ARG A 21 0.97 1.43 -5.77
N LEU A 22 0.44 2.31 -4.92
CA LEU A 22 -0.45 3.39 -5.35
C LEU A 22 0.26 4.45 -6.21
N VAL A 23 1.50 4.80 -5.85
CA VAL A 23 2.32 5.74 -6.63
C VAL A 23 2.60 5.16 -8.00
N GLU A 24 3.01 3.90 -8.11
CA GLU A 24 3.23 3.21 -9.39
C GLU A 24 1.97 3.19 -10.25
N PHE A 25 0.82 2.84 -9.66
CA PHE A 25 -0.47 2.92 -10.35
C PHE A 25 -0.73 4.33 -10.90
N CYS A 26 -0.51 5.37 -10.09
CA CYS A 26 -0.73 6.75 -10.50
C CYS A 26 0.27 7.23 -11.57
N VAL A 27 1.54 6.81 -11.49
CA VAL A 27 2.55 7.12 -12.50
C VAL A 27 2.15 6.53 -13.85
N GLN A 28 1.70 5.27 -13.88
CA GLN A 28 1.26 4.63 -15.12
C GLN A 28 -0.03 5.24 -15.66
N ASP A 29 -0.99 5.60 -14.79
CA ASP A 29 -2.20 6.31 -15.19
C ASP A 29 -1.89 7.71 -15.77
N PHE A 30 -1.01 8.47 -15.13
CA PHE A 30 -0.55 9.77 -15.62
C PHE A 30 0.12 9.65 -16.99
N LYS A 31 1.07 8.71 -17.14
CA LYS A 31 1.74 8.44 -18.43
C LYS A 31 0.73 8.16 -19.54
N ARG A 32 -0.26 7.30 -19.26
CA ARG A 32 -1.32 6.94 -20.21
C ARG A 32 -2.18 8.15 -20.60
N LYS A 33 -2.57 8.98 -19.63
CA LYS A 33 -3.41 10.17 -19.86
C LYS A 33 -2.65 11.30 -20.60
N ASN A 34 -1.35 11.41 -20.38
CA ASN A 34 -0.53 12.54 -20.84
C ASN A 34 0.48 12.15 -21.93
N ARG A 35 0.07 11.36 -22.92
CA ARG A 35 0.87 11.03 -24.13
C ARG A 35 2.27 10.47 -23.83
N GLY A 36 2.41 9.67 -22.78
CA GLY A 36 3.67 9.05 -22.38
C GLY A 36 4.59 9.94 -21.53
N MET A 37 4.13 11.12 -21.07
CA MET A 37 4.92 11.97 -20.18
C MET A 37 5.27 11.25 -18.87
N ASP A 38 6.57 11.20 -18.56
CA ASP A 38 7.10 10.46 -17.42
C ASP A 38 7.52 11.38 -16.27
N LEU A 39 6.68 11.43 -15.23
CA LEU A 39 6.95 12.23 -14.03
C LEU A 39 8.00 11.61 -13.10
N THR A 40 8.47 10.38 -13.34
CA THR A 40 9.43 9.69 -12.44
C THR A 40 10.78 10.37 -12.38
N SER A 41 11.13 11.15 -13.40
CA SER A 41 12.32 12.00 -13.43
C SER A 41 12.25 13.19 -12.47
N ASN A 42 11.05 13.55 -11.99
CA ASN A 42 10.83 14.71 -11.14
C ASN A 42 10.58 14.28 -9.67
N ALA A 43 11.65 14.33 -8.87
CA ALA A 43 11.59 13.96 -7.45
C ALA A 43 10.57 14.79 -6.64
N ARG A 44 10.35 16.06 -6.99
CA ARG A 44 9.35 16.91 -6.32
C ARG A 44 7.92 16.44 -6.64
N ALA A 45 7.65 16.11 -7.90
CA ALA A 45 6.36 15.58 -8.32
C ALA A 45 6.08 14.23 -7.64
N LEU A 46 7.05 13.31 -7.64
CA LEU A 46 6.94 12.01 -6.97
C LEU A 46 6.68 12.15 -5.47
N ARG A 47 7.38 13.05 -4.77
CA ARG A 47 7.16 13.28 -3.34
C ARG A 47 5.74 13.77 -3.05
N ARG A 48 5.23 14.72 -3.85
CA ARG A 48 3.85 15.22 -3.72
C ARG A 48 2.83 14.12 -3.98
N LEU A 49 3.05 13.32 -5.02
CA LEU A 49 2.20 12.19 -5.37
C LEU A 49 2.14 11.15 -4.25
N ARG A 50 3.30 10.79 -3.68
CA ARG A 50 3.41 9.87 -2.54
C ARG A 50 2.60 10.32 -1.34
N THR A 51 2.69 11.60 -0.96
CA THR A 51 1.90 12.15 0.15
C THR A 51 0.40 12.05 -0.08
N GLN A 52 -0.07 12.26 -1.32
CA GLN A 52 -1.51 12.08 -1.62
C GLN A 52 -1.91 10.61 -1.71
N CYS A 53 -1.03 9.72 -2.18
CA CYS A 53 -1.27 8.29 -2.17
C CYS A 53 -1.41 7.75 -0.73
N GLU A 54 -0.55 8.18 0.20
CA GLU A 54 -0.65 7.82 1.62
C GLU A 54 -1.98 8.28 2.23
N ARG A 55 -2.41 9.51 1.92
CA ARG A 55 -3.71 10.04 2.34
C ARG A 55 -4.86 9.21 1.77
N ALA A 56 -4.83 8.91 0.48
CA ALA A 56 -5.85 8.09 -0.17
C ALA A 56 -5.90 6.68 0.43
N LYS A 57 -4.75 6.04 0.70
CA LYS A 57 -4.66 4.75 1.40
C LYS A 57 -5.37 4.81 2.75
N ARG A 58 -5.10 5.83 3.57
CA ARG A 58 -5.76 6.02 4.86
C ARG A 58 -7.27 6.18 4.70
N THR A 59 -7.72 6.95 3.71
CA THR A 59 -9.16 7.09 3.40
C THR A 59 -9.78 5.76 2.99
N LEU A 60 -9.09 4.96 2.17
CA LEU A 60 -9.57 3.65 1.75
C LEU A 60 -9.70 2.64 2.90
N SER A 61 -8.98 2.82 4.01
CA SER A 61 -9.15 1.99 5.21
C SER A 61 -10.54 2.16 5.86
N SER A 62 -11.19 3.31 5.70
CA SER A 62 -12.54 3.57 6.24
C SER A 62 -13.62 3.70 5.17
N SER A 63 -13.26 4.08 3.94
CA SER A 63 -14.17 4.36 2.83
C SER A 63 -13.99 3.37 1.67
N THR A 64 -15.01 3.21 0.83
CA THR A 64 -14.96 2.32 -0.34
C THR A 64 -14.28 2.96 -1.56
N GLN A 65 -14.06 4.28 -1.53
CA GLN A 65 -13.43 5.04 -2.61
C GLN A 65 -12.63 6.21 -2.04
N ALA A 66 -11.59 6.63 -2.75
CA ALA A 66 -10.81 7.83 -2.50
C ALA A 66 -10.47 8.52 -3.83
N THR A 67 -10.22 9.82 -3.78
CA THR A 67 -9.74 10.60 -4.93
C THR A 67 -8.34 11.13 -4.62
N ILE A 68 -7.42 10.92 -5.56
CA ILE A 68 -6.06 11.46 -5.52
C ILE A 68 -6.04 12.66 -6.48
N GLU A 69 -5.83 13.85 -5.93
CA GLU A 69 -5.89 15.11 -6.68
C GLU A 69 -4.69 16.00 -6.35
N LEU A 70 -4.02 16.52 -7.38
CA LEU A 70 -2.82 17.34 -7.32
C LEU A 70 -2.83 18.39 -8.43
N ASP A 71 -2.86 19.66 -8.05
CA ASP A 71 -2.66 20.78 -8.98
C ASP A 71 -1.21 20.83 -9.46
N SER A 72 -0.99 21.08 -10.74
CA SER A 72 0.31 21.27 -11.36
C SER A 72 1.32 20.19 -10.92
N LEU A 73 0.95 18.91 -11.10
CA LEU A 73 1.76 17.77 -10.69
C LEU A 73 3.09 17.72 -11.46
N TYR A 74 3.03 17.84 -12.77
CA TYR A 74 4.19 17.74 -13.67
C TYR A 74 3.98 18.59 -14.92
N GLU A 75 4.96 19.42 -15.30
CA GLU A 75 4.88 20.33 -16.47
C GLU A 75 3.60 21.18 -16.54
N GLY A 76 3.10 21.63 -15.38
CA GLY A 76 1.88 22.44 -15.32
C GLY A 76 0.57 21.64 -15.39
N ILE A 77 0.63 20.32 -15.52
CA ILE A 77 -0.54 19.44 -15.69
C ILE A 77 -1.12 19.06 -14.33
N ASP A 78 -2.41 19.32 -14.14
CA ASP A 78 -3.17 18.84 -13.00
C ASP A 78 -3.43 17.33 -13.12
N TYR A 79 -3.46 16.65 -11.98
CA TYR A 79 -3.71 15.21 -11.92
C TYR A 79 -4.86 14.91 -10.97
N SER A 80 -5.84 14.15 -11.48
CA SER A 80 -6.96 13.65 -10.69
C SER A 80 -7.30 12.21 -11.10
N VAL A 81 -7.45 11.34 -10.12
CA VAL A 81 -7.92 9.96 -10.30
C VAL A 81 -8.73 9.50 -9.09
N ALA A 82 -9.84 8.81 -9.35
CA ALA A 82 -10.59 8.10 -8.32
C ALA A 82 -10.14 6.63 -8.28
N ILE A 83 -9.99 6.08 -7.07
CA ILE A 83 -9.65 4.69 -6.85
C ILE A 83 -10.60 4.08 -5.82
N SER A 84 -11.11 2.88 -6.11
CA SER A 84 -11.92 2.10 -5.17
C SER A 84 -11.05 1.24 -4.27
N ARG A 85 -11.57 0.91 -3.08
CA ARG A 85 -10.93 -0.02 -2.14
C ARG A 85 -10.65 -1.37 -2.82
N ALA A 86 -11.63 -1.90 -3.55
CA ALA A 86 -11.47 -3.16 -4.28
C ALA A 86 -10.30 -3.11 -5.27
N ARG A 87 -10.12 -2.00 -6.00
CA ARG A 87 -8.99 -1.86 -6.92
C ARG A 87 -7.66 -1.76 -6.19
N PHE A 88 -7.61 -1.04 -5.08
CA PHE A 88 -6.41 -0.97 -4.23
C PHE A 88 -6.04 -2.33 -3.64
N GLU A 89 -7.05 -3.09 -3.20
CA GLU A 89 -6.86 -4.43 -2.65
C GLU A 89 -6.33 -5.41 -3.71
N GLU A 90 -6.83 -5.32 -4.94
CA GLU A 90 -6.33 -6.08 -6.09
C GLU A 90 -4.87 -5.75 -6.41
N LEU A 91 -4.50 -4.46 -6.41
CA LEU A 91 -3.13 -3.99 -6.66
C LEU A 91 -2.12 -4.51 -5.62
N CYS A 92 -2.57 -4.73 -4.39
CA CYS A 92 -1.72 -5.14 -3.26
C CYS A 92 -2.00 -6.59 -2.82
N ALA A 93 -2.66 -7.40 -3.65
CA ALA A 93 -3.14 -8.72 -3.26
C ALA A 93 -2.00 -9.68 -2.87
N ASP A 94 -0.83 -9.52 -3.48
CA ASP A 94 0.39 -10.25 -3.14
C ASP A 94 0.93 -9.88 -1.75
N TYR A 95 0.91 -8.60 -1.39
CA TYR A 95 1.28 -8.13 -0.05
C TYR A 95 0.35 -8.68 1.04
N PHE A 96 -0.96 -8.68 0.82
CA PHE A 96 -1.90 -9.28 1.78
C PHE A 96 -1.73 -10.79 1.93
N ARG A 97 -1.36 -11.51 0.85
CA ARG A 97 -1.06 -12.94 0.97
C ARG A 97 0.23 -13.18 1.76
N ALA A 98 1.23 -12.33 1.58
CA ALA A 98 2.51 -12.45 2.27
C ALA A 98 2.38 -12.32 3.80
N THR A 99 1.36 -11.64 4.33
CA THR A 99 1.15 -11.52 5.78
C THR A 99 0.79 -12.84 6.47
N LEU A 100 0.35 -13.86 5.72
CA LEU A 100 0.02 -15.17 6.30
C LEU A 100 1.28 -15.97 6.67
N ALA A 101 2.37 -15.83 5.92
CA ALA A 101 3.58 -16.61 6.14
C ALA A 101 4.22 -16.38 7.52
N PRO A 102 4.33 -15.14 8.05
CA PRO A 102 4.76 -14.91 9.43
C PRO A 102 3.84 -15.53 10.48
N VAL A 103 2.51 -15.52 10.25
CA VAL A 103 1.53 -16.12 11.18
C VAL A 103 1.68 -17.63 11.24
N GLU A 104 1.85 -18.29 10.10
CA GLU A 104 2.10 -19.74 10.05
C GLU A 104 3.42 -20.10 10.72
N LYS A 105 4.48 -19.31 10.48
CA LYS A 105 5.79 -19.51 11.08
C LYS A 105 5.73 -19.38 12.61
N VAL A 106 5.10 -18.34 13.15
CA VAL A 106 5.07 -18.12 14.60
C VAL A 106 4.30 -19.22 15.34
N LEU A 107 3.22 -19.74 14.74
CA LEU A 107 2.48 -20.88 15.32
C LEU A 107 3.31 -22.17 15.32
N LYS A 108 4.04 -22.42 14.22
CA LYS A 108 4.94 -23.58 14.10
C LYS A 108 6.07 -23.51 15.11
N ASP A 109 6.75 -22.36 15.20
CA ASP A 109 7.89 -22.16 16.10
C ASP A 109 7.45 -22.20 17.58
N ALA A 110 6.22 -21.77 17.89
CA ALA A 110 5.62 -21.89 19.22
C ALA A 110 5.09 -23.31 19.54
N GLY A 111 5.04 -24.22 18.56
CA GLY A 111 4.44 -25.55 18.72
C GLY A 111 2.94 -25.50 19.06
N MET A 112 2.22 -24.49 18.55
CA MET A 112 0.81 -24.25 18.89
C MET A 112 -0.11 -24.42 17.68
N ASP A 113 -1.29 -25.02 17.91
CA ASP A 113 -2.39 -24.99 16.95
C ASP A 113 -3.10 -23.64 16.99
N LYS A 114 -3.63 -23.19 15.84
CA LYS A 114 -4.39 -21.94 15.72
C LYS A 114 -5.60 -21.87 16.66
N ARG A 115 -6.21 -23.00 17.04
CA ARG A 115 -7.34 -23.06 18.01
C ARG A 115 -6.91 -22.77 19.44
N SER A 116 -5.61 -22.86 19.73
CA SER A 116 -5.05 -22.56 21.06
C SER A 116 -4.74 -21.08 21.26
N VAL A 117 -4.98 -20.24 20.24
CA VAL A 117 -4.89 -18.78 20.34
C VAL A 117 -6.22 -18.26 20.89
N HIS A 118 -6.16 -17.62 22.05
CA HIS A 118 -7.34 -17.15 22.76
C HIS A 118 -7.82 -15.77 22.26
N ASP A 119 -6.90 -14.93 21.76
CA ASP A 119 -7.16 -13.56 21.30
C ASP A 119 -6.11 -13.13 20.25
N VAL A 120 -6.46 -12.17 19.37
CA VAL A 120 -5.61 -11.63 18.28
C VAL A 120 -5.67 -10.11 18.21
#